data_AF-A0A095X1I8-F1
#
_entry.id   AF-A0A095X1I8-F1
#
_cell.length_a   1.000
_cell.length_b   1.000
_cell.length_c   1.000
_cell.angle_alpha   90.00
_cell.angle_beta   90.00
_cell.angle_gamma   90.00
#
_symmetry.space_group_name_H-M   'P 1'
#
loop_
_entity.id
_entity.type
_entity.pdbx_description
1 polymer ?
#
loop_
_entity_poly.entity_id
_entity_poly.type
_entity_poly.pdbx_seq_one_letter_code
_entity_poly.pdbx_strand_id
1 'polypeptide(L)' 'MKFHGIIPPVVTPLTDDHELDVVSYERSLNRMIEAGVDGLFVLGSSSEVVFCTDERRRQIVE' A
#
# COMPACT_ATOMS: atom_id res chain seq x y z
N MET A 1 -11.54 -7.03 -18.63
CA MET A 1 -12.25 -6.27 -17.58
C MET A 1 -11.53 -4.96 -17.34
N LYS A 2 -12.23 -3.90 -16.95
CA LYS A 2 -11.63 -2.62 -16.52
C LYS A 2 -11.89 -2.46 -15.03
N PHE A 3 -10.88 -2.05 -14.26
CA PHE A 3 -11.07 -1.61 -12.88
C PHE A 3 -11.92 -0.33 -12.87
N HIS A 4 -12.88 -0.24 -11.94
CA HIS A 4 -13.77 0.91 -11.78
C HIS A 4 -14.19 1.06 -10.32
N GLY A 5 -14.67 2.25 -9.94
CA GLY A 5 -15.10 2.56 -8.57
C GLY A 5 -14.05 3.34 -7.79
N ILE A 6 -14.07 3.21 -6.47
CA ILE A 6 -13.16 3.87 -5.53
C ILE A 6 -11.94 2.97 -5.30
N ILE A 7 -10.80 3.38 -5.88
CA ILE A 7 -9.53 2.64 -5.80
C ILE A 7 -8.47 3.60 -5.25
N PRO A 8 -8.40 3.79 -3.92
CA PRO A 8 -7.48 4.76 -3.34
C PRO A 8 -6.02 4.33 -3.54
N PRO A 9 -5.11 5.30 -3.75
CA PRO A 9 -3.68 5.04 -3.63
C PRO A 9 -3.33 4.83 -2.15
N VAL A 10 -2.54 3.81 -1.84
CA VAL A 10 -2.14 3.50 -0.46
C VAL A 10 -0.74 4.02 -0.15
N VAL A 11 -0.51 4.38 1.11
CA VAL A 11 0.83 4.73 1.63
C VAL A 11 1.59 3.47 2.03
N THR A 12 2.92 3.52 1.99
CA THR A 12 3.80 2.47 2.52
C THR A 12 4.39 2.95 3.85
N PRO A 13 3.80 2.57 4.99
CA PRO A 13 4.32 3.00 6.29
C PRO A 13 5.67 2.32 6.57
N LEU A 14 6.59 3.10 7.13
CA LEU A 14 7.90 2.62 7.55
C LEU A 14 8.04 2.78 9.07
N THR A 15 8.86 1.92 9.67
CA THR A 15 9.36 2.09 11.04
C THR A 15 10.37 3.22 11.09
N ASP A 16 10.78 3.63 12.30
CA ASP A 16 11.84 4.63 12.49
C ASP A 16 13.18 4.22 11.86
N ASP A 17 13.43 2.92 11.71
CA ASP A 17 14.60 2.34 11.03
C ASP A 17 14.44 2.26 9.50
N HIS A 18 13.37 2.84 8.94
CA HIS A 18 12.98 2.77 7.53
C HIS A 18 12.67 1.36 7.01
N GLU A 19 12.30 0.44 7.90
CA GLU A 19 11.79 -0.87 7.53
C GLU A 19 10.28 -0.85 7.27
N LEU A 20 9.77 -1.75 6.43
CA LEU A 20 8.33 -1.84 6.17
C LEU A 20 7.60 -2.14 7.48
N ASP A 21 6.73 -1.23 7.91
CA ASP A 21 5.87 -1.46 9.07
C ASP A 21 4.63 -2.27 8.63
N VAL A 22 4.78 -3.59 8.61
CA VAL A 22 3.74 -4.53 8.18
C VAL A 22 2.46 -4.37 9.01
N VAL A 23 2.58 -4.18 10.32
CA VAL A 23 1.42 -4.07 11.22
C VAL A 23 0.60 -2.82 10.90
N SER A 24 1.26 -1.66 10.74
CA SER A 24 0.57 -0.44 10.35
C SER A 24 0.04 -0.51 8.93
N TYR A 25 0.73 -1.21 8.03
CA TYR A 25 0.30 -1.39 6.65
C TYR A 25 -0.98 -2.21 6.58
N GLU A 26 -1.02 -3.40 7.17
CA GLU A 26 -2.21 -4.25 7.26
C GLU A 26 -3.39 -3.50 7.88
N ARG A 27 -3.18 -2.77 8.99
CA ARG A 27 -4.23 -1.97 9.63
C ARG A 27 -4.80 -0.90 8.69
N SER A 28 -3.94 -0.23 7.91
CA SER A 28 -4.34 0.79 6.95
C SER A 28 -5.15 0.20 5.79
N LEU A 29 -4.66 -0.91 5.21
CA LEU A 29 -5.34 -1.63 4.13
C LEU A 29 -6.71 -2.14 4.59
N ASN A 30 -6.76 -2.81 5.74
CA ASN A 30 -8.00 -3.36 6.30
C ASN A 30 -9.04 -2.27 6.57
N ARG A 31 -8.63 -1.10 7.08
CA ARG A 31 -9.56 0.04 7.26
C ARG A 31 -10.21 0.46 5.94
N MET A 32 -9.45 0.51 4.84
CA MET A 32 -9.99 0.88 3.52
C MET A 32 -10.92 -0.21 2.98
N ILE A 33 -10.51 -1.48 3.12
CA ILE A 33 -11.32 -2.63 2.72
C ILE A 33 -12.65 -2.66 3.48
N GLU A 34 -12.61 -2.49 4.80
CA GLU A 34 -13.80 -2.41 5.67
C GLU A 34 -14.71 -1.22 5.33
N ALA A 35 -14.15 -0.14 4.79
CA ALA A 35 -14.92 1.01 4.30
C ALA A 35 -15.60 0.76 2.94
N GLY A 36 -15.36 -0.40 2.30
CA GLY A 36 -16.03 -0.83 1.08
C GLY A 36 -15.44 -0.25 -0.21
N VAL A 37 -14.12 -0.03 -0.27
CA VAL A 37 -13.46 0.39 -1.52
C VAL A 37 -13.50 -0.74 -2.57
N ASP A 38 -13.56 -0.37 -3.85
CA ASP A 38 -13.64 -1.32 -4.98
C ASP A 38 -12.29 -1.96 -5.33
N GLY A 39 -11.19 -1.42 -4.78
CA GLY A 39 -9.84 -1.95 -4.94
C GLY A 39 -8.82 -1.12 -4.20
N LEU A 40 -7.54 -1.50 -4.28
CA LEU A 40 -6.43 -0.75 -3.69
C LEU A 40 -5.36 -0.54 -4.77
N PHE A 41 -4.83 0.68 -4.86
CA PHE A 41 -3.72 0.98 -5.75
C PHE A 41 -2.41 1.08 -4.94
N VAL A 42 -1.61 0.02 -5.03
CA VAL A 42 -0.32 -0.12 -4.35
C VAL A 42 0.84 0.18 -5.31
N LEU A 43 2.01 0.53 -4.76
CA LEU A 43 3.21 0.88 -5.53
C LEU A 43 3.00 2.08 -6.49
N GLY A 44 2.15 3.03 -6.09
CA GLY A 44 1.96 4.31 -6.77
C GLY A 44 2.85 5.42 -6.21
N SER A 45 2.67 6.65 -6.68
CA SER A 45 3.40 7.82 -6.16
C SER A 45 3.13 8.08 -4.67
N SER A 46 1.90 7.88 -4.20
CA SER A 46 1.56 7.99 -2.76
C SER A 46 2.10 6.83 -1.93
N SER A 47 2.45 5.71 -2.55
CA SER A 47 3.19 4.62 -1.91
C SER A 47 4.70 4.91 -1.86
N GLU A 48 5.14 6.06 -2.38
CA GLU A 48 6.54 6.46 -2.40
C GLU A 48 7.44 5.46 -3.16
N VAL A 49 6.87 4.78 -4.16
CA VAL A 49 7.52 3.67 -4.90
C VAL A 49 8.85 4.04 -5.56
N VAL A 50 9.06 5.32 -5.87
CA VAL A 50 10.31 5.82 -6.47
C VAL A 50 11.50 5.68 -5.52
N PHE A 51 11.25 5.63 -4.21
CA PHE A 51 12.26 5.43 -3.16
C PHE A 51 12.40 3.97 -2.73
N CYS A 52 11.56 3.06 -3.25
CA CYS A 52 11.61 1.64 -2.91
C CYS A 52 12.62 0.90 -3.78
N THR A 53 13.47 0.08 -3.14
CA THR A 53 14.27 -0.95 -3.82
C THR A 53 13.36 -2.05 -4.38
N ASP A 54 13.89 -2.89 -5.27
CA ASP A 54 13.13 -4.04 -5.79
C ASP A 54 12.74 -5.02 -4.67
N GLU A 55 13.60 -5.20 -3.66
CA GLU A 55 13.26 -6.01 -2.49
C GLU A 55 12.12 -5.40 -1.67
N ARG A 56 12.13 -4.07 -1.44
CA ARG A 56 11.02 -3.41 -0.74
C ARG A 56 9.72 -3.53 -1.54
N ARG A 57 9.77 -3.35 -2.87
CA ARG A 57 8.58 -3.50 -3.73
C ARG A 57 8.00 -4.90 -3.64
N ARG A 58 8.85 -5.92 -3.59
CA ARG A 58 8.46 -7.32 -3.39
C ARG A 58 7.76 -7.53 -2.06
N GLN A 59 8.32 -7.01 -0.97
CA GLN A 59 7.71 -7.09 0.37
C GLN A 59 6.35 -6.39 0.47
N ILE A 60 6.09 -5.36 -0.33
CA ILE A 60 4.81 -4.61 -0.31
C ILE A 60 3.67 -5.40 -0.96
N VAL A 61 3.96 -6.29 -1.92
CA VAL A 61 2.95 -6.97 -2.75
C VAL A 61 2.76 -8.45 -2.43
N GLU A 62 3.63 -9.04 -1.61
CA GLU A 62 3.57 -10.43 -1.12
C GLU A 62 2.97 -10.50 0.29
#